data_AF-A0A2Z5R2L5-F1
#
_entry.id   AF-A0A2Z5R2L5-F1
#
_cell.length_a   1.000
_cell.length_b   1.000
_cell.length_c   1.000
_cell.angle_alpha   90.00
_cell.angle_beta   90.00
_cell.angle_gamma   90.00
#
_symmetry.space_group_name_H-M   'P 1'
#
loop_
_entity.id
_entity.type
_entity.pdbx_description
1 polymer ?
#
loop_
_entity_poly.entity_id
_entity_poly.type
_entity_poly.pdbx_seq_one_letter_code
_entity_poly.pdbx_strand_id
1 'polypeptide(L)' 'MFKGRRFDTGDKLSYLKANIILAAERGDFGPELCQWLKEFTAENC' A
#
# COMPACT_ATOMS: atom_id res chain seq x y z
N MET A 1 22.99 2.89 -10.32
CA MET A 1 22.38 2.85 -8.98
C MET A 1 20.87 2.83 -9.15
N PHE A 2 20.17 1.78 -8.71
CA PHE A 2 18.71 1.71 -8.77
C PHE A 2 18.10 2.77 -7.82
N LYS A 3 17.13 3.56 -8.30
CA LYS A 3 16.38 4.56 -7.50
C LYS A 3 14.96 4.08 -7.13
N GLY A 4 14.66 2.81 -7.35
CA GLY A 4 13.37 2.22 -6.99
C GLY A 4 13.29 1.96 -5.48
N ARG A 5 12.09 2.11 -4.91
CA ARG A 5 11.83 1.60 -3.55
C ARG A 5 12.05 0.09 -3.55
N ARG A 6 12.85 -0.38 -2.60
CA ARG A 6 13.13 -1.80 -2.43
C ARG A 6 12.09 -2.37 -1.47
N PHE A 7 11.25 -3.26 -1.98
CA PHE A 7 10.32 -4.03 -1.17
C PHE A 7 10.95 -5.39 -0.90
N ASP A 8 11.11 -5.75 0.37
CA ASP A 8 11.55 -7.09 0.72
C ASP A 8 10.36 -8.04 0.54
N THR A 9 10.43 -8.90 -0.48
CA THR A 9 9.37 -9.88 -0.76
C THR A 9 9.53 -11.18 0.02
N GLY A 10 10.57 -11.30 0.86
CA GLY A 10 10.76 -12.45 1.77
C GLY A 10 9.87 -12.38 3.01
N ASP A 11 9.40 -11.18 3.38
CA ASP A 11 8.47 -10.94 4.47
C ASP A 11 7.04 -10.68 3.95
N LYS A 12 6.06 -11.43 4.49
CA LYS A 12 4.66 -11.35 4.05
C LYS A 12 4.05 -9.97 4.28
N LEU A 13 4.44 -9.31 5.38
CA LEU A 13 3.94 -7.97 5.70
C LEU A 13 4.53 -6.93 4.73
N SER A 14 5.81 -7.05 4.40
CA SER A 14 6.49 -6.19 3.43
C SER A 14 5.93 -6.35 2.02
N TYR A 15 5.55 -7.57 1.63
CA TYR A 15 4.81 -7.83 0.39
C TYR A 15 3.45 -7.11 0.36
N LEU A 16 2.66 -7.20 1.45
CA LEU A 16 1.36 -6.53 1.51
C LEU A 16 1.51 -5.00 1.46
N LYS A 17 2.48 -4.45 2.19
CA LYS A 17 2.81 -3.01 2.16
C LYS A 17 3.18 -2.54 0.76
N ALA A 18 3.97 -3.32 0.02
CA ALA A 18 4.34 -3.00 -1.36
C ALA A 18 3.12 -2.86 -2.26
N ASN A 19 2.19 -3.82 -2.18
CA ASN A 19 0.96 -3.80 -2.96
C ASN A 19 0.09 -2.59 -2.62
N ILE A 20 -0.08 -2.29 -1.32
CA ILE A 20 -0.87 -1.13 -0.88
C ILE A 20 -0.26 0.18 -1.39
N ILE A 21 1.07 0.33 -1.29
CA ILE A 21 1.78 1.54 -1.76
C ILE A 21 1.61 1.74 -3.26
N LEU A 22 1.81 0.68 -4.06
CA LEU A 22 1.67 0.76 -5.51
C LEU A 22 0.23 1.03 -5.94
N ALA A 23 -0.74 0.46 -5.24
CA ALA A 23 -2.16 0.67 -5.50
C ALA A 23 -2.61 2.09 -5.15
N ALA A 24 -2.12 2.65 -4.04
CA ALA A 24 -2.43 4.01 -3.59
C ALA A 24 -1.94 5.10 -4.57
N GLU A 25 -0.88 4.82 -5.34
CA GLU A 25 -0.32 5.76 -6.33
C GLU A 25 -1.08 5.79 -7.66
N ARG A 26 -2.05 4.90 -7.85
CA ARG A 26 -2.82 4.86 -9.10
C ARG A 26 -3.89 5.95 -9.13
N GLY A 27 -3.95 6.69 -10.23
CA GLY A 27 -4.90 7.80 -10.37
C GLY A 27 -6.35 7.38 -10.60
N ASP A 28 -6.61 6.13 -11.01
CA ASP A 28 -7.94 5.60 -11.29
C ASP A 28 -8.72 5.23 -10.03
N PHE A 29 -8.06 4.66 -9.01
CA PHE A 29 -8.72 4.24 -7.77
C PHE A 29 -7.93 4.50 -6.48
N GLY A 30 -6.69 5.00 -6.57
CA GLY A 30 -5.83 5.24 -5.40
C GLY A 30 -6.45 6.14 -4.34
N PRO A 31 -7.13 7.26 -4.69
CA PRO A 31 -7.81 8.11 -3.71
C PRO A 31 -8.91 7.37 -2.92
N GLU A 32 -9.70 6.56 -3.60
CA GLU A 32 -10.78 5.76 -2.98
C GLU A 32 -10.20 4.68 -2.06
N LEU A 33 -9.15 3.98 -2.52
CA LEU A 33 -8.42 3.01 -1.69
C LEU A 33 -7.85 3.66 -0.42
N CYS A 34 -7.26 4.85 -0.53
CA CYS A 34 -6.71 5.57 0.62
C CYS A 34 -7.80 5.97 1.62
N GLN A 35 -8.98 6.34 1.15
CA GLN A 35 -10.12 6.67 2.00
C GLN A 35 -10.59 5.42 2.75
N TRP A 36 -10.81 4.32 2.04
CA TRP A 36 -11.21 3.05 2.62
C TRP A 36 -10.20 2.53 3.65
N LEU A 37 -8.89 2.65 3.39
CA LEU A 37 -7.86 2.22 4.34
C LEU A 37 -7.94 2.96 5.68
N LYS A 38 -8.26 4.26 5.67
CA LYS A 38 -8.43 5.04 6.91
C LYS A 38 -9.61 4.51 7.72
N GLU A 39 -10.75 4.29 7.06
CA GLU A 39 -11.96 3.73 7.68
C GLU A 39 -11.70 2.33 8.24
N PHE A 40 -11.11 1.45 7.43
CA PHE A 40 -10.74 0.10 7.85
C PHE A 40 -9.86 0.11 9.10
N THR A 41 -8.84 0.95 9.16
CA THR A 41 -7.98 1.04 10.35
C THR A 41 -8.68 1.64 11.57
N ALA A 42 -9.64 2.54 11.39
CA ALA A 42 -10.40 3.11 12.50
C ALA A 42 -11.41 2.12 13.10
N GLU A 43 -11.90 1.17 12.30
CA GLU A 43 -12.87 0.16 12.75
C GLU A 43 -12.21 -1.11 13.30
N ASN A 44 -10.97 -1.42 12.89
CA ASN A 44 -10.33 -2.72 13.14
C ASN A 44 -9.03 -2.64 13.96
N CYS A 45 -8.68 -1.48 14.51
CA CYS A 45 -7.51 -1.27 15.38
C CYS A 45 -7.90 -0.44 16.61
#